data_AF-A0A946P5Z7-F1
#
_entry.id   AF-A0A946P5Z7-F1
#
_cell.length_a   1.000
_cell.length_b   1.000
_cell.length_c   1.000
_cell.angle_alpha   90.00
_cell.angle_beta   90.00
_cell.angle_gamma   90.00
#
_symmetry.space_group_name_H-M   'P 1'
#
loop_
_entity.id
_entity.type
_entity.pdbx_description
1 polymer ?
#
loop_
_entity_poly.entity_id
_entity_poly.type
_entity_poly.pdbx_seq_one_letter_code
_entity_poly.pdbx_strand_id
1 'polypeptide(L)' 'VSFRDHAEFAEQVTERIFVDIMNRCAPERLAVSARYTRRGGIDINAHRTHDEGLPAEVRLWRQ' A
#
# COMPACT_ATOMS: atom_id res chain seq x y z
N VAL A 1 1.23 3.68 -12.11
CA VAL A 1 2.09 3.77 -13.32
C VAL A 1 3.25 4.74 -13.10
N SER A 2 2.99 5.96 -12.60
CA SER A 2 4.02 6.96 -12.28
C SER A 2 5.16 6.45 -11.39
N PHE A 3 4.87 5.53 -10.46
CA PHE A 3 5.87 4.92 -9.55
C PHE A 3 6.80 3.87 -10.20
N ARG A 4 6.72 3.62 -11.51
CA ARG A 4 7.47 2.52 -12.16
C ARG A 4 8.99 2.60 -11.95
N ASP A 5 9.56 3.80 -12.07
CA ASP A 5 11.01 4.04 -11.95
C ASP A 5 11.41 4.65 -10.59
N HIS A 6 10.50 4.62 -9.62
CA HIS A 6 10.74 5.14 -8.28
C HIS A 6 11.30 4.03 -7.38
N ALA A 7 12.54 4.19 -6.92
CA ALA A 7 13.20 3.26 -6.02
C ALA A 7 12.89 3.62 -4.55
N GLU A 8 11.77 3.12 -4.05
CA GLU A 8 11.32 3.30 -2.66
C GLU A 8 10.92 1.96 -2.03
N PHE A 9 10.94 1.87 -0.70
CA PHE A 9 10.41 0.71 0.01
C PHE A 9 8.89 0.60 -0.12
N ALA A 10 8.34 -0.60 0.05
CA ALA A 10 6.91 -0.87 -0.07
C ALA A 10 6.08 0.03 0.87
N GLU A 11 6.59 0.25 2.08
CA GLU A 11 6.02 1.09 3.11
C GLU A 11 5.99 2.57 2.69
N GLN A 12 7.08 3.06 2.08
CA GLN A 12 7.20 4.44 1.62
C GLN A 12 6.25 4.72 0.44
N VAL A 13 6.17 3.80 -0.53
CA VAL A 13 5.22 3.93 -1.65
C VAL A 13 3.78 3.93 -1.15
N THR A 14 3.44 3.05 -0.20
CA THR A 14 2.10 2.96 0.37
C THR A 14 1.74 4.24 1.14
N GLU A 15 2.66 4.77 1.93
CA GLU A 15 2.51 6.06 2.62
C GLU A 15 2.30 7.21 1.64
N ARG A 16 3.11 7.29 0.58
CA ARG A 16 3.00 8.32 -0.45
C ARG A 16 1.61 8.32 -1.09
N ILE A 17 1.16 7.15 -1.54
CA ILE A 17 -0.17 7.00 -2.16
C ILE A 17 -1.27 7.43 -1.18
N PHE A 18 -1.16 7.02 0.08
CA PHE A 18 -2.12 7.39 1.11
C PHE A 18 -2.18 8.90 1.35
N VAL A 19 -1.03 9.56 1.56
CA VAL A 19 -0.96 11.00 1.79
C VAL A 19 -1.44 11.80 0.57
N ASP A 20 -1.08 11.37 -0.64
CA ASP A 20 -1.52 12.01 -1.88
C ASP A 20 -3.04 11.96 -2.04
N ILE A 21 -3.67 10.82 -1.72
CA ILE A 21 -5.13 10.67 -1.76
C ILE A 21 -5.79 11.49 -0.64
N MET A 22 -5.28 11.41 0.60
CA MET A 22 -5.81 12.18 1.73
C MET A 22 -5.82 13.68 1.43
N ASN A 23 -4.71 14.22 0.95
CA ASN A 23 -4.57 15.66 0.69
C ASN A 23 -5.39 16.13 -0.51
N ARG A 24 -5.51 15.32 -1.56
CA ARG A 24 -6.16 15.75 -2.81
C ARG A 24 -7.67 15.48 -2.83
N CYS A 25 -8.11 14.42 -2.18
CA CYS A 25 -9.50 13.97 -2.21
C CYS A 25 -10.23 14.20 -0.90
N ALA A 26 -9.52 14.47 0.20
CA ALA A 26 -10.08 14.67 1.55
C ALA A 26 -11.18 13.65 1.92
N PRO A 27 -10.93 12.33 1.76
CA PRO A 27 -11.95 11.33 2.06
C PRO A 27 -12.18 11.24 3.58
N GLU A 28 -13.41 10.96 4.00
CA GLU A 28 -13.73 10.71 5.41
C GLU A 28 -13.07 9.43 5.95
N ARG A 29 -12.88 8.44 5.08
CA ARG A 29 -12.22 7.15 5.37
C ARG A 29 -11.37 6.72 4.19
N LEU A 30 -10.22 6.12 4.47
CA LEU A 30 -9.31 5.64 3.43
C LEU A 30 -8.51 4.44 3.93
N ALA A 31 -8.47 3.38 3.12
CA ALA A 31 -7.51 2.29 3.29
C ALA A 31 -6.69 2.11 2.00
N VAL A 32 -5.36 2.10 2.13
CA VAL A 32 -4.43 1.76 1.05
C VAL A 32 -3.67 0.51 1.43
N SER A 33 -3.71 -0.49 0.55
CA SER A 33 -3.07 -1.79 0.76
C SER A 33 -2.25 -2.17 -0.47
N ALA A 34 -0.95 -2.36 -0.28
CA ALA A 34 -0.03 -2.78 -1.33
C ALA A 34 0.52 -4.18 -1.01
N ARG A 35 0.36 -5.10 -1.97
CA ARG A 35 0.80 -6.48 -1.87
C ARG A 35 1.86 -6.74 -2.93
N TYR A 36 3.11 -6.87 -2.49
CA TYR A 36 4.26 -7.05 -3.37
C TYR A 36 4.59 -8.54 -3.53
N THR A 37 5.20 -8.87 -4.66
CA THR A 37 5.82 -10.18 -4.88
C THR A 37 6.95 -10.39 -3.88
N ARG A 38 7.21 -11.65 -3.51
CA ARG A 38 8.23 -11.97 -2.51
C ARG A 38 9.62 -11.44 -2.84
N ARG A 39 10.38 -11.10 -1.79
CA ARG A 39 11.84 -10.94 -1.84
C ARG A 39 12.47 -11.92 -0.86
N GLY A 40 13.40 -12.75 -1.33
CA GLY A 40 14.01 -13.79 -0.49
C GLY A 40 13.01 -14.80 0.08
N GLY A 41 11.86 -15.01 -0.57
CA GLY A 41 10.80 -15.91 -0.09
C GLY A 41 9.85 -15.31 0.95
N ILE A 42 10.00 -14.03 1.29
CA ILE A 42 9.18 -13.33 2.28
C ILE A 42 8.11 -12.49 1.57
N ASP A 43 6.85 -12.65 1.96
CA ASP A 43 5.74 -11.82 1.48
C ASP A 43 5.87 -10.40 2.05
N ILE A 44 5.68 -9.39 1.19
CA ILE A 44 5.79 -7.98 1.58
C ILE A 44 4.42 -7.33 1.36
N ASN A 45 3.72 -7.08 2.47
CA ASN A 45 2.43 -6.40 2.51
C ASN A 45 2.58 -5.11 3.30
N ALA A 46 2.12 -3.99 2.73
CA ALA A 46 2.11 -2.70 3.39
C ALA A 46 0.68 -2.16 3.42
N HIS A 47 0.24 -1.72 4.61
CA HIS A 47 -1.12 -1.26 4.86
C HIS A 47 -1.10 0.10 5.57
N ARG A 48 -1.97 1.02 5.12
CA ARG A 48 -2.24 2.31 5.77
C ARG A 48 -3.73 2.59 5.76
N THR A 49 -4.26 3.08 6.89
CA THR A 49 -5.68 3.36 7.04
C THR A 49 -5.92 4.68 7.80
N HIS A 50 -7.01 5.36 7.45
CA HIS A 50 -7.63 6.46 8.18
C HIS A 50 -9.07 6.04 8.49
N ASP A 51 -9.39 5.89 9.78
CA ASP A 51 -10.71 5.49 10.26
C ASP A 51 -11.27 4.19 9.64
N GLU A 52 -10.37 3.26 9.29
CA GLU A 52 -10.71 1.96 8.71
C GLU A 52 -9.82 0.85 9.30
N GLY A 53 -10.38 -0.36 9.43
CA GLY A 53 -9.67 -1.52 9.96
C GLY A 53 -8.65 -2.09 8.98
N LEU A 54 -7.71 -2.89 9.49
CA LEU A 54 -6.78 -3.63 8.64
C LEU A 54 -7.54 -4.68 7.80
N PRO A 55 -7.17 -4.89 6.53
CA PRO A 55 -7.79 -5.90 5.69
C PRO A 55 -7.38 -7.31 6.14
N ALA A 56 -8.17 -8.31 5.74
CA ALA A 56 -7.80 -9.71 5.91
C ALA A 56 -6.54 -10.05 5.09
N GLU A 57 -5.61 -10.77 5.72
CA GLU A 57 -4.41 -11.29 5.08
C GLU A 57 -4.76 -12.48 4.18
N VAL A 58 -4.74 -12.25 2.87
CA VAL A 58 -5.02 -13.26 1.85
C VAL A 58 -3.92 -13.22 0.81
N ARG A 59 -3.26 -14.34 0.57
CA ARG A 59 -2.20 -14.40 -0.44
C ARG A 59 -2.79 -14.30 -1.85
N LEU A 60 -2.29 -13.37 -2.66
CA LEU A 60 -2.68 -13.24 -4.07
C LEU A 60 -1.83 -14.13 -4.99
N TRP A 61 -2.32 -14.39 -6.20
CA TRP A 61 -1.71 -15.33 -7.17
C TRP A 61 -0.25 -15.03 -7.54
N ARG A 62 0.20 -13.77 -7.47
CA ARG A 62 1.58 -13.36 -7.77
C ARG A 62 2.49 -13.25 -6.55
N GLN A 63 1.97 -13.44 -5.34
CA GLN A 63 2.76 -13.32 -4.11
C GLN A 63 3.51 -14.62 -3.82
#